data_AF-A0A959V2E3-F1
#
_entry.id   AF-A0A959V2E3-F1
#
_cell.length_a   1.000
_cell.length_b   1.000
_cell.length_c   1.000
_cell.angle_alpha   90.00
_cell.angle_beta   90.00
_cell.angle_gamma   90.00
#
_symmetry.space_group_name_H-M   'P 1'
#
loop_
_entity.id
_entity.type
_entity.pdbx_description
1 polymer ?
#
loop_
_entity_poly.entity_id
_entity_poly.type
_entity_poly.pdbx_seq_one_letter_code
_entity_poly.pdbx_strand_id
1 'polypeptide(L)'
;GGPNGSGAFYSVSTSSPFTQTVIRSFTSTDADGRTPQGEPVVAGGVIYGTTSVGGTTGGGKIFSYDPNTTTFTAVHGFTNPDGVQSLSGMRTGADGKLYGACRSGGTTNGGTLFRFDPVGAVFEKLADMAGSGLSAPEARLTESPTGTFHGTCSSGGSGLVGALYRLETSGPTLTPLIPFGFSPASVPTGRMAYGPGGDLIGFATNGGANASGVIYSFDPGTSQFSVLHDLSFTDGRFPQGEPLVIGNVVYGLASAGGALAGGTLFSFDLVSSTFTVLEDLGGVLGSGPVAGLVVGPDGALYGTCADGGSSGQGVIFRFDLGGAGYSVIHSFGGIEGSDPICTPVVSGGQLYGTCSSGGNASGDGTLWRFDLGGGGFQRIQTFNDLVSGSGPGGDLLVASNGFFYGTSASGGFQLDGAIFGYDPFQDTLGLAYSFTAASEGSAPRSALIEDASGRLLGT
;
A
#
# COMPACT_ATOMS: atom_id res chain seq x y z
N GLY A 1 3.79 -18.90 3.05
CA GLY A 1 4.66 -20.08 3.26
C GLY A 1 5.17 -20.13 4.70
N GLY A 2 6.27 -20.82 5.01
CA GLY A 2 6.77 -21.14 6.38
C GLY A 2 6.36 -22.58 6.76
N PRO A 3 6.90 -23.26 7.80
CA PRO A 3 6.47 -24.61 8.15
C PRO A 3 4.94 -24.69 8.27
N ASN A 4 4.31 -25.50 7.41
CA ASN A 4 2.86 -25.62 7.27
C ASN A 4 2.12 -24.32 6.86
N GLY A 5 2.76 -23.43 6.10
CA GLY A 5 2.17 -22.17 5.63
C GLY A 5 2.07 -21.07 6.69
N SER A 6 2.92 -21.09 7.72
CA SER A 6 2.77 -20.28 8.94
C SER A 6 3.52 -18.94 8.96
N GLY A 7 4.35 -18.65 7.97
CA GLY A 7 5.07 -17.39 7.74
C GLY A 7 6.50 -17.36 8.27
N ALA A 8 7.25 -16.31 7.92
CA ALA A 8 8.52 -15.98 8.58
C ALA A 8 8.73 -14.47 8.65
N PHE A 9 9.60 -14.06 9.57
CA PHE A 9 10.15 -12.72 9.66
C PHE A 9 11.66 -12.81 9.41
N TYR A 10 12.18 -11.94 8.55
CA TYR A 10 13.54 -12.03 8.05
C TYR A 10 14.14 -10.64 7.85
N SER A 11 15.47 -10.61 7.80
CA SER A 11 16.21 -9.43 7.35
C SER A 11 17.04 -9.79 6.12
N VAL A 12 17.22 -8.81 5.23
CA VAL A 12 18.05 -8.94 4.04
C VAL A 12 19.14 -7.88 4.08
N SER A 13 20.40 -8.28 3.85
CA SER A 13 21.50 -7.32 3.75
C SER A 13 21.33 -6.46 2.50
N THR A 14 21.76 -5.21 2.61
CA THR A 14 21.68 -4.22 1.52
C THR A 14 22.98 -4.14 0.70
N SER A 15 24.00 -4.92 1.07
CA SER A 15 25.30 -5.00 0.40
C SER A 15 25.59 -6.41 -0.12
N SER A 16 26.24 -6.49 -1.28
CA SER A 16 26.69 -7.75 -1.88
C SER A 16 27.85 -8.40 -1.10
N PRO A 17 27.86 -9.73 -0.91
CA PRO A 17 26.80 -10.67 -1.32
C PRO A 17 25.54 -10.47 -0.47
N PHE A 18 24.37 -10.48 -1.12
CA PHE A 18 23.09 -10.43 -0.41
C PHE A 18 22.95 -11.66 0.47
N THR A 19 22.81 -11.43 1.77
CA THR A 19 22.61 -12.48 2.77
C THR A 19 21.28 -12.23 3.45
N GLN A 20 20.43 -13.25 3.47
CA GLN A 20 19.21 -13.24 4.27
C GLN A 20 19.49 -13.92 5.59
N THR A 21 18.96 -13.34 6.66
CA THR A 21 18.88 -13.99 7.96
C THR A 21 17.40 -14.17 8.27
N VAL A 22 16.94 -15.42 8.29
CA VAL A 22 15.64 -15.76 8.89
C VAL A 22 15.75 -15.45 10.37
N ILE A 23 15.12 -14.34 10.77
CA ILE A 23 15.08 -13.94 12.17
C ILE A 23 14.14 -14.87 12.93
N ARG A 24 13.00 -15.23 12.31
CA ARG A 24 12.05 -16.17 12.88
C ARG A 24 11.22 -16.90 11.83
N SER A 25 11.19 -18.23 11.89
CA SER A 25 10.16 -19.04 11.24
C SER A 25 8.99 -19.27 12.22
N PHE A 26 7.77 -18.95 11.80
CA PHE A 26 6.57 -19.22 12.59
C PHE A 26 6.06 -20.64 12.30
N THR A 27 5.45 -21.33 13.27
CA THR A 27 4.99 -22.73 13.13
C THR A 27 3.52 -22.93 13.53
N SER A 28 2.91 -24.06 13.14
CA SER A 28 1.48 -24.34 13.38
C SER A 28 1.07 -24.45 14.86
N THR A 29 2.04 -24.59 15.76
CA THR A 29 1.87 -24.75 17.21
C THR A 29 2.37 -23.56 18.01
N ASP A 30 2.85 -22.49 17.37
CA ASP A 30 3.79 -21.59 18.02
C ASP A 30 3.16 -20.68 19.09
N ALA A 31 3.90 -20.51 20.18
CA ALA A 31 3.60 -19.55 21.24
C ALA A 31 3.80 -18.10 20.76
N ASP A 32 4.39 -17.87 19.59
CA ASP A 32 4.80 -16.55 19.08
C ASP A 32 3.90 -16.01 17.93
N GLY A 33 2.89 -16.78 17.47
CA GLY A 33 1.97 -16.36 16.38
C GLY A 33 2.27 -17.01 15.02
N ARG A 34 1.45 -16.70 14.00
CA ARG A 34 1.49 -17.24 12.62
C ARG A 34 0.91 -16.25 11.60
N THR A 35 1.37 -16.35 10.36
CA THR A 35 0.95 -15.54 9.21
C THR A 35 1.24 -14.06 9.50
N PRO A 36 2.53 -13.66 9.59
CA PRO A 36 2.91 -12.27 9.71
C PRO A 36 2.37 -11.52 8.50
N GLN A 37 1.68 -10.41 8.74
CA GLN A 37 1.01 -9.62 7.71
C GLN A 37 1.12 -8.13 8.02
N GLY A 38 1.31 -7.34 6.97
CA GLY A 38 1.47 -5.90 7.03
C GLY A 38 2.92 -5.45 7.12
N GLU A 39 3.16 -4.19 6.78
CA GLU A 39 4.48 -3.57 6.83
C GLU A 39 4.98 -3.54 8.29
N PRO A 40 6.19 -4.07 8.60
CA PRO A 40 6.81 -3.85 9.90
C PRO A 40 7.02 -2.37 10.18
N VAL A 41 7.15 -2.01 11.45
CA VAL A 41 7.38 -0.62 11.87
C VAL A 41 8.59 -0.53 12.79
N VAL A 42 9.41 0.51 12.61
CA VAL A 42 10.55 0.79 13.48
C VAL A 42 10.15 1.83 14.53
N ALA A 43 10.38 1.52 15.81
CA ALA A 43 10.22 2.45 16.92
C ALA A 43 11.41 2.33 17.89
N GLY A 44 12.11 3.44 18.12
CA GLY A 44 13.28 3.45 19.02
C GLY A 44 14.42 2.51 18.59
N GLY A 45 14.54 2.20 17.29
CA GLY A 45 15.52 1.25 16.78
C GLY A 45 15.15 -0.23 16.94
N VAL A 46 14.00 -0.53 17.55
CA VAL A 46 13.41 -1.87 17.63
C VAL A 46 12.34 -2.00 16.55
N ILE A 47 12.26 -3.18 15.94
CA ILE A 47 11.34 -3.48 14.86
C ILE A 47 10.16 -4.23 15.41
N TYR A 48 8.96 -3.83 15.04
CA TYR A 48 7.72 -4.44 15.49
C TYR A 48 6.89 -4.90 14.30
N GLY A 49 6.21 -6.02 14.49
CA GLY A 49 5.31 -6.57 13.49
C GLY A 49 4.17 -7.34 14.12
N THR A 50 3.21 -7.72 13.29
CA THR A 50 2.00 -8.43 13.70
C THR A 50 1.85 -9.75 12.95
N THR A 51 1.32 -10.74 13.65
CA THR A 51 0.83 -12.00 13.06
C THR A 51 -0.70 -12.01 13.08
N SER A 52 -1.34 -12.51 12.02
CA SER A 52 -2.80 -12.44 11.88
C SER A 52 -3.54 -13.61 12.54
N VAL A 53 -2.85 -14.71 12.85
CA VAL A 53 -3.40 -15.89 13.53
C VAL A 53 -2.34 -16.54 14.44
N GLY A 54 -2.73 -17.50 15.28
CA GLY A 54 -1.79 -18.22 16.16
C GLY A 54 -1.67 -17.64 17.57
N GLY A 55 -0.76 -18.18 18.39
CA GLY A 55 -0.74 -17.96 19.85
C GLY A 55 -1.77 -18.81 20.60
N THR A 56 -1.73 -18.80 21.93
CA THR A 56 -2.58 -19.65 22.82
C THR A 56 -4.09 -19.44 22.64
N THR A 57 -4.49 -18.28 22.11
CA THR A 57 -5.87 -17.87 21.87
C THR A 57 -6.23 -17.80 20.38
N GLY A 58 -5.28 -18.10 19.48
CA GLY A 58 -5.48 -18.12 18.04
C GLY A 58 -5.59 -16.75 17.35
N GLY A 59 -5.49 -15.64 18.09
CA GLY A 59 -5.74 -14.28 17.60
C GLY A 59 -4.58 -13.59 16.87
N GLY A 60 -3.38 -14.20 16.89
CA GLY A 60 -2.15 -13.55 16.44
C GLY A 60 -1.40 -12.87 17.58
N LYS A 61 -0.27 -12.23 17.27
CA LYS A 61 0.65 -11.58 18.21
C LYS A 61 1.26 -10.30 17.67
N ILE A 62 1.66 -9.43 18.59
CA ILE A 62 2.69 -8.41 18.34
C ILE A 62 4.03 -9.03 18.72
N PHE A 63 5.00 -8.95 17.82
CA PHE A 63 6.39 -9.32 18.09
C PHE A 63 7.31 -8.11 17.96
N SER A 64 8.43 -8.17 18.66
CA SER A 64 9.54 -7.22 18.54
C SER A 64 10.82 -7.94 18.14
N TYR A 65 11.68 -7.24 17.42
CA TYR A 65 13.03 -7.66 17.11
C TYR A 65 14.00 -6.49 17.31
N ASP A 66 14.97 -6.68 18.20
CA ASP A 66 16.06 -5.73 18.39
C ASP A 66 17.26 -6.15 17.54
N PRO A 67 17.61 -5.39 16.48
CA PRO A 67 18.70 -5.73 15.57
C PRO A 67 20.09 -5.61 16.22
N ASN A 68 20.22 -4.87 17.33
CA ASN A 68 21.49 -4.71 18.06
C ASN A 68 21.82 -5.92 18.93
N THR A 69 20.80 -6.49 19.58
CA THR A 69 20.96 -7.66 20.45
C THR A 69 20.56 -8.96 19.77
N THR A 70 20.01 -8.90 18.55
CA THR A 70 19.43 -10.04 17.80
C THR A 70 18.29 -10.74 18.54
N THR A 71 17.63 -10.04 19.45
CA THR A 71 16.60 -10.62 20.32
C THR A 71 15.23 -10.51 19.65
N PHE A 72 14.58 -11.66 19.42
CA PHE A 72 13.17 -11.74 19.03
C PHE A 72 12.30 -12.02 20.26
N THR A 73 11.17 -11.32 20.39
CA THR A 73 10.25 -11.50 21.52
C THR A 73 8.81 -11.34 21.07
N ALA A 74 7.94 -12.29 21.44
CA ALA A 74 6.50 -12.07 21.39
C ALA A 74 6.08 -11.17 22.55
N VAL A 75 5.77 -9.91 22.25
CA VAL A 75 5.52 -8.87 23.27
C VAL A 75 4.05 -8.77 23.65
N HIS A 76 3.13 -9.22 22.79
CA HIS A 76 1.71 -9.31 23.12
C HIS A 76 1.03 -10.44 22.35
N GLY A 77 0.09 -11.15 22.99
CA GLY A 77 -0.74 -12.16 22.34
C GLY A 77 -2.19 -11.71 22.31
N PHE A 78 -2.74 -11.56 21.11
CA PHE A 78 -4.11 -11.10 20.93
C PHE A 78 -5.11 -12.14 21.41
N THR A 79 -5.99 -11.75 22.32
CA THR A 79 -7.17 -12.50 22.71
C THR A 79 -8.40 -12.00 21.96
N ASN A 80 -9.49 -12.78 21.95
CA ASN A 80 -10.72 -12.29 21.32
C ASN A 80 -11.17 -10.92 21.86
N PRO A 81 -11.13 -10.64 23.18
CA PRO A 81 -11.34 -9.28 23.70
C PRO A 81 -10.43 -8.19 23.14
N ASP A 82 -9.17 -8.50 22.78
CA ASP A 82 -8.20 -7.54 22.24
C ASP A 82 -8.45 -7.24 20.76
N GLY A 83 -9.12 -8.15 20.04
CA GLY A 83 -9.26 -8.18 18.58
C GLY A 83 -8.33 -9.23 17.95
N VAL A 84 -8.66 -9.70 16.76
CA VAL A 84 -7.88 -10.71 16.00
C VAL A 84 -7.71 -10.28 14.54
N GLN A 85 -6.76 -10.90 13.84
CA GLN A 85 -6.46 -10.62 12.43
C GLN A 85 -6.04 -9.17 12.17
N SER A 86 -4.86 -8.77 12.68
CA SER A 86 -4.22 -7.54 12.21
C SER A 86 -3.61 -7.78 10.83
N LEU A 87 -4.11 -7.08 9.80
CA LEU A 87 -3.83 -7.39 8.38
C LEU A 87 -2.93 -6.39 7.65
N SER A 88 -2.76 -5.16 8.16
CA SER A 88 -2.06 -4.09 7.40
C SER A 88 -0.96 -3.37 8.18
N GLY A 89 -0.47 -3.96 9.27
CA GLY A 89 0.66 -3.46 10.05
C GLY A 89 0.29 -2.46 11.14
N MET A 90 1.31 -1.81 11.70
CA MET A 90 1.20 -0.77 12.72
C MET A 90 1.87 0.52 12.24
N ARG A 91 1.49 1.65 12.84
CA ARG A 91 2.12 2.95 12.57
C ARG A 91 2.62 3.61 13.84
N THR A 92 3.82 4.18 13.80
CA THR A 92 4.37 4.97 14.90
C THR A 92 3.67 6.32 14.95
N GLY A 93 3.17 6.71 16.12
CA GLY A 93 2.66 8.07 16.36
C GLY A 93 3.73 9.00 16.89
N ALA A 94 3.44 10.30 16.88
CA ALA A 94 4.32 11.34 17.44
C ALA A 94 4.67 11.15 18.93
N ASP A 95 3.85 10.41 19.68
CA ASP A 95 4.13 10.04 21.09
C ASP A 95 5.09 8.85 21.24
N GLY A 96 5.60 8.30 20.12
CA GLY A 96 6.51 7.17 20.07
C GLY A 96 5.83 5.81 20.26
N LYS A 97 4.51 5.76 20.39
CA LYS A 97 3.75 4.50 20.52
C LYS A 97 3.31 3.98 19.16
N LEU A 98 2.97 2.69 19.13
CA LEU A 98 2.52 2.00 17.93
C LEU A 98 1.00 1.86 17.93
N TYR A 99 0.39 2.19 16.81
CA TYR A 99 -1.06 2.16 16.62
C TYR A 99 -1.42 1.17 15.52
N GLY A 100 -2.44 0.37 15.77
CA GLY A 100 -2.86 -0.65 14.82
C GLY A 100 -4.33 -1.01 14.97
N ALA A 101 -4.79 -1.81 14.02
CA ALA A 101 -6.16 -2.27 13.95
C ALA A 101 -6.21 -3.80 13.80
N CYS A 102 -7.22 -4.39 14.43
CA CYS A 102 -7.61 -5.78 14.26
C CYS A 102 -8.92 -5.82 13.49
N ARG A 103 -8.97 -6.57 12.38
CA ARG A 103 -10.14 -6.61 11.50
C ARG A 103 -11.35 -7.27 12.16
N SER A 104 -11.10 -8.22 13.05
CA SER A 104 -12.13 -9.04 13.69
C SER A 104 -11.89 -9.10 15.21
N GLY A 105 -12.74 -9.81 15.94
CA GLY A 105 -12.68 -9.88 17.40
C GLY A 105 -13.30 -8.65 18.08
N GLY A 106 -13.00 -8.46 19.36
CA GLY A 106 -13.74 -7.55 20.23
C GLY A 106 -15.07 -8.14 20.71
N THR A 107 -15.86 -7.32 21.39
CA THR A 107 -17.12 -7.77 22.05
C THR A 107 -18.14 -8.43 21.13
N THR A 108 -18.23 -8.01 19.86
CA THR A 108 -19.16 -8.59 18.87
C THR A 108 -18.51 -8.91 17.52
N ASN A 109 -17.20 -9.16 17.51
CA ASN A 109 -16.43 -9.61 16.35
C ASN A 109 -16.32 -8.62 15.17
N GLY A 110 -16.57 -7.32 15.38
CA GLY A 110 -16.40 -6.30 14.33
C GLY A 110 -15.02 -5.65 14.28
N GLY A 111 -14.06 -6.10 15.10
CA GLY A 111 -12.71 -5.56 15.12
C GLY A 111 -12.44 -4.60 16.27
N THR A 112 -11.17 -4.24 16.44
CA THR A 112 -10.70 -3.35 17.51
C THR A 112 -9.60 -2.44 17.01
N LEU A 113 -9.35 -1.35 17.75
CA LEU A 113 -8.15 -0.53 17.63
C LEU A 113 -7.31 -0.70 18.88
N PHE A 114 -6.01 -0.70 18.71
CA PHE A 114 -5.08 -0.87 19.82
C PHE A 114 -3.91 0.10 19.73
N ARG A 115 -3.29 0.29 20.89
CA ARG A 115 -2.01 0.96 21.05
C ARG A 115 -1.05 0.03 21.78
N PHE A 116 0.20 0.09 21.38
CA PHE A 116 1.29 -0.62 22.02
C PHE A 116 2.40 0.36 22.37
N ASP A 117 2.78 0.41 23.64
CA ASP A 117 3.92 1.18 24.14
C ASP A 117 5.20 0.35 24.01
N PRO A 118 6.13 0.70 23.10
CA PRO A 118 7.34 -0.07 22.87
C PRO A 118 8.33 -0.01 24.04
N VAL A 119 8.30 1.02 24.89
CA VAL A 119 9.22 1.20 26.01
C VAL A 119 8.82 0.32 27.19
N GLY A 120 7.52 0.28 27.49
CA GLY A 120 6.98 -0.50 28.60
C GLY A 120 6.51 -1.92 28.22
N ALA A 121 6.48 -2.24 26.93
CA ALA A 121 5.80 -3.42 26.36
C ALA A 121 4.31 -3.52 26.81
N VAL A 122 3.63 -2.38 26.89
CA VAL A 122 2.25 -2.31 27.37
C VAL A 122 1.29 -2.28 26.18
N PHE A 123 0.44 -3.30 26.10
CA PHE A 123 -0.70 -3.31 25.18
C PHE A 123 -1.91 -2.64 25.82
N GLU A 124 -2.61 -1.86 25.02
CA GLU A 124 -3.87 -1.23 25.39
C GLU A 124 -4.86 -1.35 24.23
N LYS A 125 -5.98 -2.02 24.47
CA LYS A 125 -7.13 -1.90 23.57
C LYS A 125 -7.70 -0.49 23.73
N LEU A 126 -7.70 0.26 22.63
CA LEU A 126 -8.25 1.62 22.60
C LEU A 126 -9.76 1.60 22.31
N ALA A 127 -10.26 0.67 21.49
CA ALA A 127 -11.68 0.61 21.20
C ALA A 127 -12.15 -0.74 20.65
N ASP A 128 -13.39 -1.10 20.97
CA ASP A 128 -14.17 -2.04 20.18
C ASP A 128 -14.88 -1.29 19.05
N MET A 129 -14.72 -1.74 17.82
CA MET A 129 -15.39 -1.12 16.66
C MET A 129 -16.89 -1.37 16.69
N ALA A 130 -17.24 -2.58 17.15
CA ALA A 130 -18.60 -3.07 17.12
C ALA A 130 -19.38 -2.56 18.35
N GLY A 131 -20.55 -1.97 18.10
CA GLY A 131 -21.29 -1.14 19.06
C GLY A 131 -21.27 0.36 18.72
N SER A 132 -20.32 0.78 17.87
CA SER A 132 -20.21 2.15 17.34
C SER A 132 -20.71 2.28 15.90
N GLY A 133 -21.26 1.19 15.33
CA GLY A 133 -21.71 1.10 13.94
C GLY A 133 -20.59 0.79 12.93
N LEU A 134 -19.36 0.56 13.39
CA LEU A 134 -18.17 0.31 12.55
C LEU A 134 -17.80 -1.19 12.54
N SER A 135 -17.12 -1.67 11.49
CA SER A 135 -16.63 -3.06 11.42
C SER A 135 -15.45 -3.24 10.45
N ALA A 136 -14.54 -4.17 10.71
CA ALA A 136 -13.38 -4.45 9.86
C ALA A 136 -12.54 -3.19 9.55
N PRO A 137 -11.94 -2.54 10.57
CA PRO A 137 -11.00 -1.45 10.33
C PRO A 137 -9.83 -1.93 9.47
N GLU A 138 -9.44 -1.09 8.51
CA GLU A 138 -8.21 -1.25 7.75
C GLU A 138 -7.05 -0.64 8.54
N ALA A 139 -5.88 -1.29 8.52
CA ALA A 139 -4.77 -0.93 9.41
C ALA A 139 -3.89 0.23 8.89
N ARG A 140 -4.11 0.71 7.66
CA ARG A 140 -3.42 1.90 7.16
C ARG A 140 -4.06 3.16 7.76
N LEU A 141 -3.53 3.58 8.90
CA LEU A 141 -3.92 4.82 9.57
C LEU A 141 -3.16 6.02 8.97
N THR A 142 -3.89 7.11 8.73
CA THR A 142 -3.34 8.41 8.31
C THR A 142 -3.16 9.28 9.56
N GLU A 143 -1.93 9.68 9.85
CA GLU A 143 -1.63 10.57 11.00
C GLU A 143 -1.86 12.03 10.61
N SER A 144 -2.63 12.74 11.42
CA SER A 144 -2.81 14.20 11.29
C SER A 144 -1.59 14.98 11.76
N PRO A 145 -1.40 16.22 11.27
CA PRO A 145 -0.40 17.14 11.79
C PRO A 145 -0.52 17.40 13.31
N THR A 146 -1.69 17.15 13.89
CA THR A 146 -1.97 17.31 15.33
C THR A 146 -1.78 16.03 16.14
N GLY A 147 -1.29 14.94 15.53
CA GLY A 147 -0.96 13.68 16.20
C GLY A 147 -2.16 12.77 16.49
N THR A 148 -3.26 12.94 15.77
CA THR A 148 -4.47 12.08 15.82
C THR A 148 -4.55 11.21 14.57
N PHE A 149 -5.05 9.97 14.69
CA PHE A 149 -5.10 9.02 13.58
C PHE A 149 -6.49 8.94 12.97
N HIS A 150 -6.53 8.79 11.65
CA HIS A 150 -7.76 8.57 10.89
C HIS A 150 -7.63 7.29 10.08
N GLY A 151 -8.70 6.50 10.05
CA GLY A 151 -8.71 5.24 9.34
C GLY A 151 -10.09 4.92 8.78
N THR A 152 -10.10 4.01 7.83
CA THR A 152 -11.33 3.53 7.20
C THR A 152 -11.68 2.12 7.65
N CYS A 153 -12.94 1.78 7.54
CA CYS A 153 -13.47 0.44 7.73
C CYS A 153 -13.91 -0.11 6.38
N SER A 154 -13.55 -1.36 6.09
CA SER A 154 -13.98 -2.06 4.88
C SER A 154 -15.43 -2.59 4.98
N SER A 155 -16.03 -2.55 6.16
CA SER A 155 -17.42 -2.95 6.43
C SER A 155 -18.01 -2.14 7.60
N GLY A 156 -19.25 -2.41 8.00
CA GLY A 156 -19.96 -1.52 8.95
C GLY A 156 -20.56 -0.30 8.26
N GLY A 157 -21.01 0.70 9.01
CA GLY A 157 -21.85 1.77 8.51
C GLY A 157 -23.26 1.30 8.13
N SER A 158 -24.01 2.12 7.41
CA SER A 158 -25.36 1.78 6.95
C SER A 158 -25.28 0.78 5.80
N GLY A 159 -25.81 -0.43 5.98
CA GLY A 159 -25.75 -1.47 4.95
C GLY A 159 -24.42 -2.23 4.85
N LEU A 160 -23.51 -2.08 5.83
CA LEU A 160 -22.24 -2.81 5.96
C LEU A 160 -21.17 -2.50 4.89
N VAL A 161 -21.17 -1.28 4.36
CA VAL A 161 -20.32 -0.89 3.21
C VAL A 161 -19.14 0.03 3.55
N GLY A 162 -18.83 0.17 4.84
CA GLY A 162 -17.62 0.84 5.33
C GLY A 162 -17.91 2.02 6.25
N ALA A 163 -16.86 2.64 6.78
CA ALA A 163 -16.97 3.85 7.60
C ALA A 163 -15.62 4.58 7.72
N LEU A 164 -15.64 5.85 8.14
CA LEU A 164 -14.45 6.59 8.58
C LEU A 164 -14.47 6.73 10.10
N TYR A 165 -13.32 6.58 10.73
CA TYR A 165 -13.16 6.79 12.16
C TYR A 165 -11.93 7.62 12.49
N ARG A 166 -12.00 8.27 13.66
CA ARG A 166 -10.87 8.98 14.28
C ARG A 166 -10.48 8.30 15.57
N LEU A 167 -9.18 8.19 15.77
CA LEU A 167 -8.54 7.62 16.93
C LEU A 167 -7.66 8.69 17.58
N GLU A 168 -8.04 9.06 18.80
CA GLU A 168 -7.25 9.97 19.63
C GLU A 168 -6.06 9.24 20.25
N THR A 169 -4.91 9.89 20.29
CA THR A 169 -3.69 9.33 20.90
C THR A 169 -3.63 9.57 22.41
N SER A 170 -4.33 10.58 22.92
CA SER A 170 -4.37 10.95 24.34
C SER A 170 -5.33 10.11 25.20
N GLY A 171 -6.13 9.21 24.61
CA GLY A 171 -7.05 8.33 25.35
C GLY A 171 -7.91 7.43 24.43
N PRO A 172 -8.60 6.41 24.97
CA PRO A 172 -9.33 5.37 24.22
C PRO A 172 -10.68 5.87 23.67
N THR A 173 -10.70 7.05 23.04
CA THR A 173 -11.92 7.59 22.44
C THR A 173 -11.90 7.32 20.94
N LEU A 174 -12.59 6.25 20.55
CA LEU A 174 -13.00 6.03 19.17
C LEU A 174 -14.22 6.88 18.87
N THR A 175 -14.09 7.77 17.90
CA THR A 175 -15.22 8.54 17.39
C THR A 175 -15.55 8.03 16.00
N PRO A 176 -16.69 7.33 15.80
CA PRO A 176 -17.24 7.11 14.47
C PRO A 176 -17.48 8.46 13.84
N LEU A 177 -16.83 8.73 12.72
CA LEU A 177 -16.97 10.00 12.03
C LEU A 177 -18.07 9.89 10.99
N ILE A 178 -18.04 8.83 10.19
CA ILE A 178 -18.95 8.66 9.06
C ILE A 178 -19.33 7.19 8.93
N PRO A 179 -20.60 6.80 9.15
CA PRO A 179 -21.10 5.55 8.64
C PRO A 179 -21.28 5.70 7.12
N PHE A 180 -20.40 5.10 6.32
CA PHE A 180 -20.61 5.04 4.87
C PHE A 180 -21.85 4.15 4.58
N GLY A 181 -22.49 4.42 3.45
CA GLY A 181 -23.71 3.76 2.98
C GLY A 181 -23.74 3.75 1.46
N PHE A 182 -24.57 2.93 0.81
CA PHE A 182 -24.63 2.91 -0.68
C PHE A 182 -24.78 4.32 -1.28
N SER A 183 -25.46 5.21 -0.54
CA SER A 183 -25.36 6.66 -0.67
C SER A 183 -25.01 7.23 0.72
N PRO A 184 -24.08 8.20 0.84
CA PRO A 184 -23.40 8.92 -0.24
C PRO A 184 -22.14 8.26 -0.81
N ALA A 185 -21.55 7.23 -0.17
CA ALA A 185 -20.27 6.66 -0.59
C ALA A 185 -20.04 5.29 0.05
N SER A 186 -19.41 4.34 -0.65
CA SER A 186 -19.09 3.00 -0.12
C SER A 186 -17.70 2.50 -0.50
N VAL A 187 -17.16 1.59 0.32
CA VAL A 187 -15.80 1.02 0.16
C VAL A 187 -14.74 2.12 0.07
N PRO A 188 -14.58 2.94 1.13
CA PRO A 188 -13.50 3.92 1.21
C PRO A 188 -12.15 3.20 1.24
N THR A 189 -11.18 3.67 0.45
CA THR A 189 -9.82 3.12 0.49
C THR A 189 -9.05 3.67 1.69
N GLY A 190 -8.24 2.84 2.34
CA GLY A 190 -7.42 3.27 3.49
C GLY A 190 -6.29 4.28 3.20
N ARG A 191 -6.08 4.73 1.95
CA ARG A 191 -5.14 5.81 1.61
C ARG A 191 -5.90 7.13 1.46
N MET A 192 -5.64 8.10 2.34
CA MET A 192 -6.19 9.46 2.31
C MET A 192 -5.05 10.47 2.34
N ALA A 193 -5.30 11.69 1.87
CA ALA A 193 -4.34 12.79 1.88
C ALA A 193 -4.92 14.02 2.58
N TYR A 194 -4.05 14.82 3.21
CA TYR A 194 -4.48 16.11 3.77
C TYR A 194 -4.60 17.19 2.69
N GLY A 195 -5.75 17.84 2.67
CA GLY A 195 -5.96 19.10 1.98
C GLY A 195 -5.26 20.27 2.69
N PRO A 196 -5.05 21.39 2.01
CA PRO A 196 -4.40 22.58 2.57
C PRO A 196 -5.16 23.22 3.74
N GLY A 197 -6.47 22.97 3.84
CA GLY A 197 -7.32 23.41 4.96
C GLY A 197 -7.25 22.50 6.20
N GLY A 198 -6.56 21.36 6.14
CA GLY A 198 -6.54 20.35 7.20
C GLY A 198 -7.61 19.26 7.07
N ASP A 199 -8.49 19.37 6.07
CA ASP A 199 -9.46 18.32 5.74
C ASP A 199 -8.75 17.07 5.19
N LEU A 200 -9.28 15.90 5.50
CA LEU A 200 -8.90 14.65 4.86
C LEU A 200 -9.65 14.50 3.55
N ILE A 201 -8.90 14.26 2.48
CA ILE A 201 -9.41 13.95 1.16
C ILE A 201 -9.23 12.46 0.90
N GLY A 202 -10.28 11.81 0.41
CA GLY A 202 -10.26 10.38 0.12
C GLY A 202 -11.12 10.02 -1.08
N PHE A 203 -10.92 8.78 -1.52
CA PHE A 203 -11.74 8.15 -2.53
C PHE A 203 -12.58 7.03 -1.93
N ALA A 204 -13.84 6.97 -2.34
CA ALA A 204 -14.67 5.79 -2.17
C ALA A 204 -14.75 5.10 -3.52
N THR A 205 -14.32 3.84 -3.59
CA THR A 205 -14.29 3.12 -4.87
C THR A 205 -15.69 2.81 -5.38
N ASN A 206 -16.70 2.76 -4.52
CA ASN A 206 -18.07 2.45 -4.90
C ASN A 206 -19.08 3.39 -4.21
N GLY A 207 -20.36 3.23 -4.50
CA GLY A 207 -21.43 4.09 -3.98
C GLY A 207 -21.51 5.42 -4.72
N GLY A 208 -22.13 6.40 -4.08
CA GLY A 208 -22.53 7.64 -4.75
C GLY A 208 -23.78 7.46 -5.60
N ALA A 209 -24.27 8.55 -6.18
CA ALA A 209 -25.50 8.57 -6.98
C ALA A 209 -25.48 7.60 -8.18
N ASN A 210 -24.28 7.29 -8.69
CA ASN A 210 -24.09 6.44 -9.87
C ASN A 210 -23.41 5.09 -9.58
N ALA A 211 -23.23 4.71 -8.31
CA ALA A 211 -22.48 3.50 -7.91
C ALA A 211 -21.09 3.40 -8.59
N SER A 212 -20.45 4.54 -8.80
CA SER A 212 -19.20 4.67 -9.55
C SER A 212 -18.04 5.16 -8.68
N GLY A 213 -18.31 5.43 -7.40
CA GLY A 213 -17.36 6.00 -6.44
C GLY A 213 -17.55 7.50 -6.26
N VAL A 214 -16.89 8.06 -5.24
CA VAL A 214 -16.92 9.51 -4.97
C VAL A 214 -15.55 10.02 -4.57
N ILE A 215 -15.35 11.32 -4.78
CA ILE A 215 -14.34 12.12 -4.09
C ILE A 215 -15.02 12.70 -2.85
N TYR A 216 -14.41 12.56 -1.68
CA TYR A 216 -14.95 13.12 -0.45
C TYR A 216 -13.91 13.92 0.32
N SER A 217 -14.41 14.88 1.10
CA SER A 217 -13.65 15.53 2.17
C SER A 217 -14.25 15.20 3.53
N PHE A 218 -13.39 15.22 4.53
CA PHE A 218 -13.77 15.12 5.92
C PHE A 218 -12.97 16.12 6.74
N ASP A 219 -13.66 17.05 7.40
CA ASP A 219 -13.06 17.99 8.35
C ASP A 219 -12.95 17.32 9.73
N PRO A 220 -11.74 17.00 10.21
CA PRO A 220 -11.54 16.36 11.50
C PRO A 220 -11.82 17.28 12.71
N GLY A 221 -11.82 18.60 12.52
CA GLY A 221 -12.11 19.57 13.58
C GLY A 221 -13.61 19.75 13.84
N THR A 222 -14.44 19.68 12.79
CA THR A 222 -15.90 19.82 12.89
C THR A 222 -16.67 18.51 12.74
N SER A 223 -15.98 17.41 12.42
CA SER A 223 -16.57 16.12 12.07
C SER A 223 -17.53 16.20 10.87
N GLN A 224 -17.32 17.15 9.97
CA GLN A 224 -18.17 17.31 8.79
C GLN A 224 -17.64 16.48 7.62
N PHE A 225 -18.53 15.64 7.07
CA PHE A 225 -18.29 14.94 5.82
C PHE A 225 -18.98 15.65 4.67
N SER A 226 -18.28 15.77 3.56
CA SER A 226 -18.84 16.26 2.31
C SER A 226 -18.47 15.33 1.16
N VAL A 227 -19.46 14.95 0.37
CA VAL A 227 -19.19 14.47 -0.99
C VAL A 227 -18.78 15.69 -1.79
N LEU A 228 -17.56 15.66 -2.30
CA LEU A 228 -17.03 16.70 -3.16
C LEU A 228 -17.48 16.49 -4.60
N HIS A 229 -17.49 15.23 -5.06
CA HIS A 229 -17.98 14.87 -6.40
C HIS A 229 -18.47 13.42 -6.45
N ASP A 230 -19.69 13.22 -6.95
CA ASP A 230 -20.22 11.91 -7.31
C ASP A 230 -19.74 11.53 -8.71
N LEU A 231 -18.83 10.56 -8.82
CA LEU A 231 -18.36 10.10 -10.11
C LEU A 231 -19.50 9.41 -10.87
N SER A 232 -19.44 9.49 -12.19
CA SER A 232 -20.37 8.87 -13.13
C SER A 232 -19.62 8.01 -14.14
N PHE A 233 -20.34 7.29 -15.01
CA PHE A 233 -19.67 6.55 -16.08
C PHE A 233 -18.82 7.47 -16.96
N THR A 234 -19.26 8.69 -17.25
CA THR A 234 -18.53 9.64 -18.09
C THR A 234 -17.37 10.32 -17.38
N ASP A 235 -17.40 10.42 -16.05
CA ASP A 235 -16.29 10.98 -15.27
C ASP A 235 -15.13 9.98 -15.09
N GLY A 236 -15.45 8.69 -15.22
CA GLY A 236 -14.62 7.57 -14.76
C GLY A 236 -15.20 6.94 -13.50
N ARG A 237 -14.91 5.66 -13.29
CA ARG A 237 -15.42 4.83 -12.19
C ARG A 237 -14.29 4.17 -11.42
N PHE A 238 -14.57 3.85 -10.16
CA PHE A 238 -13.67 3.15 -9.26
C PHE A 238 -12.35 3.91 -9.08
N PRO A 239 -12.38 5.10 -8.45
CA PRO A 239 -11.16 5.85 -8.15
C PRO A 239 -10.21 5.01 -7.27
N GLN A 240 -8.96 4.84 -7.70
CA GLN A 240 -7.94 4.00 -7.04
C GLN A 240 -6.75 4.85 -6.55
N GLY A 241 -5.95 4.25 -5.66
CA GLY A 241 -4.72 4.86 -5.15
C GLY A 241 -4.95 5.91 -4.07
N GLU A 242 -3.86 6.59 -3.69
CA GLU A 242 -3.90 7.73 -2.78
C GLU A 242 -4.24 9.01 -3.57
N PRO A 243 -5.15 9.86 -3.08
CA PRO A 243 -5.39 11.17 -3.68
C PRO A 243 -4.11 12.01 -3.67
N LEU A 244 -3.68 12.51 -4.83
CA LEU A 244 -2.52 13.40 -4.91
C LEU A 244 -2.99 14.85 -4.78
N VAL A 245 -2.70 15.49 -3.66
CA VAL A 245 -3.08 16.89 -3.41
C VAL A 245 -1.92 17.83 -3.71
N ILE A 246 -2.10 18.76 -4.65
CA ILE A 246 -1.12 19.80 -5.00
C ILE A 246 -1.80 21.17 -4.88
N GLY A 247 -1.39 21.96 -3.89
CA GLY A 247 -2.09 23.20 -3.56
C GLY A 247 -3.54 22.90 -3.18
N ASN A 248 -4.49 23.45 -3.93
CA ASN A 248 -5.93 23.24 -3.72
C ASN A 248 -6.54 22.20 -4.68
N VAL A 249 -5.74 21.51 -5.49
CA VAL A 249 -6.26 20.59 -6.51
C VAL A 249 -5.92 19.15 -6.13
N VAL A 250 -6.95 18.30 -6.14
CA VAL A 250 -6.85 16.85 -5.97
C VAL A 250 -6.71 16.22 -7.34
N TYR A 251 -5.70 15.39 -7.54
CA TYR A 251 -5.53 14.58 -8.74
C TYR A 251 -5.73 13.11 -8.40
N GLY A 252 -6.37 12.38 -9.31
CA GLY A 252 -6.65 10.97 -9.11
C GLY A 252 -6.88 10.22 -10.41
N LEU A 253 -6.94 8.89 -10.27
CA LEU A 253 -7.15 7.97 -11.38
C LEU A 253 -8.40 7.14 -11.13
N ALA A 254 -9.26 7.03 -12.13
CA ALA A 254 -10.39 6.13 -12.15
C ALA A 254 -10.06 4.93 -13.04
N SER A 255 -10.21 3.70 -12.54
CA SER A 255 -9.70 2.51 -13.23
C SER A 255 -10.58 2.01 -14.38
N ALA A 256 -11.78 2.57 -14.58
CA ALA A 256 -12.70 2.20 -15.66
C ALA A 256 -13.65 3.36 -16.00
N GLY A 257 -14.50 3.21 -17.02
CA GLY A 257 -15.41 4.28 -17.44
C GLY A 257 -14.70 5.34 -18.28
N GLY A 258 -15.23 6.55 -18.34
CA GLY A 258 -14.87 7.53 -19.35
C GLY A 258 -15.49 7.23 -20.71
N ALA A 259 -15.35 8.16 -21.66
CA ALA A 259 -15.82 8.02 -23.04
C ALA A 259 -15.17 6.83 -23.78
N LEU A 260 -13.94 6.46 -23.39
CA LEU A 260 -13.21 5.33 -23.95
C LEU A 260 -13.30 4.05 -23.12
N ALA A 261 -14.06 4.07 -22.01
CA ALA A 261 -14.27 2.98 -21.07
C ALA A 261 -13.01 2.44 -20.34
N GLY A 262 -11.82 2.96 -20.62
CA GLY A 262 -10.55 2.52 -20.05
C GLY A 262 -10.16 3.21 -18.74
N GLY A 263 -10.95 4.16 -18.24
CA GLY A 263 -10.63 4.96 -17.06
C GLY A 263 -10.40 6.43 -17.38
N THR A 264 -10.10 7.22 -16.35
CA THR A 264 -9.81 8.65 -16.50
C THR A 264 -8.68 9.10 -15.58
N LEU A 265 -7.92 10.09 -16.05
CA LEU A 265 -7.17 10.99 -15.18
C LEU A 265 -8.08 12.19 -14.89
N PHE A 266 -8.27 12.53 -13.62
CA PHE A 266 -9.14 13.63 -13.24
C PHE A 266 -8.49 14.58 -12.25
N SER A 267 -9.04 15.79 -12.18
CA SER A 267 -8.77 16.75 -11.11
C SER A 267 -10.05 17.23 -10.45
N PHE A 268 -9.93 17.63 -9.19
CA PHE A 268 -10.95 18.34 -8.46
C PHE A 268 -10.35 19.56 -7.74
N ASP A 269 -10.81 20.75 -8.06
CA ASP A 269 -10.42 21.99 -7.37
C ASP A 269 -11.25 22.17 -6.10
N LEU A 270 -10.58 22.18 -4.94
CA LEU A 270 -11.20 22.28 -3.61
C LEU A 270 -11.81 23.66 -3.33
N VAL A 271 -11.42 24.71 -4.05
CA VAL A 271 -11.91 26.08 -3.85
C VAL A 271 -13.10 26.36 -4.76
N SER A 272 -13.01 26.01 -6.05
CA SER A 272 -14.10 26.25 -7.00
C SER A 272 -15.09 25.08 -7.10
N SER A 273 -14.85 23.99 -6.36
CA SER A 273 -15.64 22.74 -6.42
C SER A 273 -15.81 22.23 -7.85
N THR A 274 -14.78 22.38 -8.67
CA THR A 274 -14.83 22.04 -10.10
C THR A 274 -14.14 20.71 -10.33
N PHE A 275 -14.93 19.72 -10.75
CA PHE A 275 -14.41 18.46 -11.28
C PHE A 275 -14.05 18.62 -12.76
N THR A 276 -12.95 17.98 -13.19
CA THR A 276 -12.53 17.97 -14.59
C THR A 276 -11.92 16.62 -14.92
N VAL A 277 -12.44 15.96 -15.95
CA VAL A 277 -11.73 14.88 -16.63
C VAL A 277 -10.59 15.52 -17.41
N LEU A 278 -9.36 15.26 -16.97
CA LEU A 278 -8.15 15.79 -17.59
C LEU A 278 -7.77 14.96 -18.82
N GLU A 279 -8.00 13.65 -18.76
CA GLU A 279 -7.84 12.74 -19.89
C GLU A 279 -8.80 11.56 -19.80
N ASP A 280 -9.43 11.22 -20.94
CA ASP A 280 -10.17 9.99 -21.14
C ASP A 280 -9.20 8.88 -21.58
N LEU A 281 -9.00 7.88 -20.74
CA LEU A 281 -8.05 6.80 -21.00
C LEU A 281 -8.73 5.67 -21.79
N GLY A 282 -8.06 5.21 -22.84
CA GLY A 282 -8.39 3.99 -23.56
C GLY A 282 -7.57 3.79 -24.83
N GLY A 283 -7.55 2.56 -25.34
CA GLY A 283 -6.80 2.21 -26.54
C GLY A 283 -5.32 2.58 -26.43
N VAL A 284 -4.82 3.38 -27.38
CA VAL A 284 -3.41 3.80 -27.42
C VAL A 284 -3.03 4.76 -26.28
N LEU A 285 -4.00 5.37 -25.59
CA LEU A 285 -3.76 6.27 -24.46
C LEU A 285 -3.58 5.51 -23.13
N GLY A 286 -3.70 4.18 -23.12
CA GLY A 286 -3.64 3.39 -21.88
C GLY A 286 -5.03 3.13 -21.28
N SER A 287 -5.17 2.07 -20.49
CA SER A 287 -6.41 1.65 -19.85
C SER A 287 -6.14 0.95 -18.53
N GLY A 288 -7.07 1.05 -17.58
CA GLY A 288 -6.96 0.42 -16.28
C GLY A 288 -5.82 0.97 -15.43
N PRO A 289 -5.75 2.27 -15.14
CA PRO A 289 -4.84 2.77 -14.12
C PRO A 289 -5.27 2.22 -12.75
N VAL A 290 -4.41 1.42 -12.11
CA VAL A 290 -4.72 0.75 -10.83
C VAL A 290 -3.87 1.25 -9.65
N ALA A 291 -2.85 2.06 -9.93
CA ALA A 291 -1.93 2.59 -8.93
C ALA A 291 -2.07 4.11 -8.75
N GLY A 292 -1.21 4.71 -7.92
CA GLY A 292 -1.21 6.15 -7.66
C GLY A 292 -0.47 6.97 -8.72
N LEU A 293 -0.42 8.29 -8.50
CA LEU A 293 0.37 9.24 -9.26
C LEU A 293 1.62 9.66 -8.47
N VAL A 294 2.70 9.99 -9.17
CA VAL A 294 3.91 10.59 -8.57
C VAL A 294 4.23 11.92 -9.26
N VAL A 295 4.78 12.88 -8.50
CA VAL A 295 5.24 14.16 -9.03
C VAL A 295 6.72 14.04 -9.40
N GLY A 296 7.06 14.29 -10.66
CA GLY A 296 8.45 14.32 -11.11
C GLY A 296 9.16 15.63 -10.74
N PRO A 297 10.50 15.69 -10.89
CA PRO A 297 11.29 16.89 -10.60
C PRO A 297 10.98 18.06 -11.54
N ASP A 298 10.37 17.79 -12.69
CA ASP A 298 9.88 18.80 -13.63
C ASP A 298 8.49 19.34 -13.27
N GLY A 299 7.88 18.86 -12.18
CA GLY A 299 6.56 19.27 -11.71
C GLY A 299 5.39 18.64 -12.47
N ALA A 300 5.65 17.73 -13.42
CA ALA A 300 4.61 16.96 -14.08
C ALA A 300 4.18 15.75 -13.24
N LEU A 301 2.98 15.23 -13.54
CA LEU A 301 2.46 14.01 -12.92
C LEU A 301 2.80 12.80 -13.77
N TYR A 302 3.11 11.68 -13.14
CA TYR A 302 3.45 10.44 -13.80
C TYR A 302 2.67 9.28 -13.20
N GLY A 303 2.32 8.33 -14.06
CA GLY A 303 1.63 7.11 -13.67
C GLY A 303 1.69 6.06 -14.76
N THR A 304 1.04 4.93 -14.50
CA THR A 304 0.97 3.81 -15.43
C THR A 304 -0.46 3.36 -15.65
N CYS A 305 -0.68 2.73 -16.80
CA CYS A 305 -1.92 2.00 -17.08
C CYS A 305 -1.56 0.54 -17.37
N ALA A 306 -2.30 -0.40 -16.80
CA ALA A 306 -2.03 -1.84 -16.96
C ALA A 306 -2.18 -2.29 -18.41
N ASP A 307 -3.17 -1.75 -19.11
CA ASP A 307 -3.52 -2.09 -20.49
C ASP A 307 -3.33 -0.90 -21.44
N GLY A 308 -3.50 -1.17 -22.74
CA GLY A 308 -3.47 -0.15 -23.79
C GLY A 308 -2.08 0.12 -24.35
N GLY A 309 -1.89 1.28 -24.97
CA GLY A 309 -0.69 1.58 -25.77
C GLY A 309 -0.71 0.88 -27.14
N SER A 310 0.33 1.09 -27.95
CA SER A 310 0.39 0.56 -29.32
C SER A 310 0.36 -0.97 -29.40
N SER A 311 0.75 -1.65 -28.33
CA SER A 311 0.81 -3.12 -28.23
C SER A 311 -0.24 -3.69 -27.29
N GLY A 312 -1.07 -2.86 -26.65
CA GLY A 312 -2.08 -3.31 -25.68
C GLY A 312 -1.51 -3.82 -24.35
N GLN A 313 -0.23 -3.58 -24.06
CA GLN A 313 0.52 -4.14 -22.93
C GLN A 313 0.73 -3.15 -21.78
N GLY A 314 0.13 -1.96 -21.87
CA GLY A 314 0.25 -0.91 -20.87
C GLY A 314 1.09 0.27 -21.34
N VAL A 315 1.02 1.36 -20.56
CA VAL A 315 1.76 2.60 -20.85
C VAL A 315 2.36 3.20 -19.59
N ILE A 316 3.44 3.98 -19.77
CA ILE A 316 3.85 5.05 -18.85
C ILE A 316 3.33 6.35 -19.44
N PHE A 317 2.64 7.15 -18.62
CA PHE A 317 2.14 8.44 -19.03
C PHE A 317 2.69 9.58 -18.19
N ARG A 318 2.61 10.77 -18.77
CA ARG A 318 2.97 12.05 -18.18
C ARG A 318 1.82 13.04 -18.37
N PHE A 319 1.53 13.84 -17.36
CA PHE A 319 0.56 14.92 -17.44
C PHE A 319 1.18 16.25 -16.99
N ASP A 320 1.17 17.22 -17.89
CA ASP A 320 1.68 18.58 -17.63
C ASP A 320 0.64 19.47 -16.96
N LEU A 321 0.92 19.85 -15.71
CA LEU A 321 0.14 20.87 -15.01
C LEU A 321 0.22 22.27 -15.67
N GLY A 322 1.27 22.52 -16.47
CA GLY A 322 1.54 23.81 -17.13
C GLY A 322 0.95 23.98 -18.54
N GLY A 323 0.16 23.04 -19.05
CA GLY A 323 -0.64 23.24 -20.27
C GLY A 323 -0.24 22.48 -21.54
N ALA A 324 0.70 21.52 -21.49
CA ALA A 324 0.91 20.58 -22.61
C ALA A 324 -0.02 19.37 -22.56
N GLY A 325 -0.70 19.14 -21.43
CA GLY A 325 -1.70 18.08 -21.27
C GLY A 325 -1.12 16.69 -21.07
N TYR A 326 -1.92 15.67 -21.41
CA TYR A 326 -1.56 14.27 -21.28
C TYR A 326 -0.66 13.78 -22.42
N SER A 327 0.29 12.90 -22.11
CA SER A 327 1.10 12.21 -23.10
C SER A 327 1.46 10.80 -22.66
N VAL A 328 1.34 9.85 -23.58
CA VAL A 328 1.99 8.54 -23.43
C VAL A 328 3.46 8.73 -23.73
N ILE A 329 4.31 8.59 -22.71
CA ILE A 329 5.77 8.74 -22.85
C ILE A 329 6.44 7.40 -23.16
N HIS A 330 5.76 6.29 -22.89
CA HIS A 330 6.19 4.96 -23.32
C HIS A 330 4.98 4.02 -23.45
N SER A 331 4.92 3.26 -24.55
CA SER A 331 4.02 2.10 -24.69
C SER A 331 4.86 0.84 -24.56
N PHE A 332 4.52 0.00 -23.59
CA PHE A 332 5.22 -1.26 -23.41
C PHE A 332 4.93 -2.21 -24.58
N GLY A 333 5.94 -2.97 -25.01
CA GLY A 333 5.77 -3.97 -26.05
C GLY A 333 6.78 -5.11 -26.00
N GLY A 334 6.32 -6.31 -26.40
CA GLY A 334 7.18 -7.46 -26.67
C GLY A 334 7.98 -7.90 -25.45
N ILE A 335 9.29 -7.69 -25.48
CA ILE A 335 10.20 -8.10 -24.41
C ILE A 335 10.34 -7.04 -23.31
N GLU A 336 9.72 -5.87 -23.44
CA GLU A 336 9.84 -4.76 -22.48
C GLU A 336 9.07 -5.01 -21.17
N GLY A 337 8.03 -5.84 -21.23
CA GLY A 337 7.13 -6.15 -20.12
C GLY A 337 5.67 -5.85 -20.48
N SER A 338 4.74 -6.27 -19.63
CA SER A 338 3.31 -5.96 -19.70
C SER A 338 2.71 -5.83 -18.29
N ASP A 339 1.53 -5.22 -18.19
CA ASP A 339 0.82 -4.99 -16.92
C ASP A 339 1.65 -4.19 -15.89
N PRO A 340 2.04 -2.92 -16.18
CA PRO A 340 2.73 -2.05 -15.23
C PRO A 340 1.77 -1.59 -14.11
N ILE A 341 1.65 -2.40 -13.05
CA ILE A 341 0.73 -2.18 -11.92
C ILE A 341 1.43 -1.59 -10.68
N CYS A 342 2.11 -0.44 -10.84
CA CYS A 342 2.85 0.21 -9.76
C CYS A 342 2.69 1.73 -9.79
N THR A 343 2.76 2.37 -8.62
CA THR A 343 3.04 3.81 -8.56
C THR A 343 4.52 3.97 -8.88
N PRO A 344 4.93 4.67 -9.97
CA PRO A 344 6.35 4.84 -10.26
C PRO A 344 7.06 5.55 -9.13
N VAL A 345 8.33 5.18 -8.89
CA VAL A 345 9.18 5.88 -7.93
C VAL A 345 10.11 6.82 -8.66
N VAL A 346 10.19 8.07 -8.19
CA VAL A 346 11.12 9.07 -8.70
C VAL A 346 12.43 9.00 -7.92
N SER A 347 13.55 8.80 -8.61
CA SER A 347 14.88 8.85 -8.02
C SER A 347 15.91 9.32 -9.04
N GLY A 348 16.79 10.24 -8.66
CA GLY A 348 17.88 10.71 -9.53
C GLY A 348 17.44 11.32 -10.87
N GLY A 349 16.23 11.87 -10.97
CA GLY A 349 15.67 12.38 -12.23
C GLY A 349 15.10 11.31 -13.16
N GLN A 350 14.94 10.09 -12.67
CA GLN A 350 14.38 8.96 -13.42
C GLN A 350 13.13 8.42 -12.71
N LEU A 351 12.24 7.81 -13.49
CA LEU A 351 11.17 6.97 -12.98
C LEU A 351 11.64 5.52 -12.97
N TYR A 352 11.24 4.79 -11.93
CA TYR A 352 11.43 3.35 -11.85
C TYR A 352 10.09 2.67 -11.55
N GLY A 353 9.89 1.50 -12.11
CA GLY A 353 8.73 0.68 -11.85
C GLY A 353 8.88 -0.71 -12.42
N THR A 354 7.85 -1.52 -12.24
CA THR A 354 7.86 -2.92 -12.64
C THR A 354 6.68 -3.25 -13.54
N CYS A 355 6.88 -4.20 -14.45
CA CYS A 355 5.83 -4.89 -15.17
C CYS A 355 5.63 -6.27 -14.52
N SER A 356 4.39 -6.62 -14.20
CA SER A 356 4.10 -7.89 -13.55
C SER A 356 4.16 -9.09 -14.50
N SER A 357 4.19 -8.85 -15.81
CA SER A 357 4.27 -9.89 -16.82
C SER A 357 5.21 -9.50 -17.98
N GLY A 358 5.49 -10.43 -18.89
CA GLY A 358 6.35 -10.23 -20.06
C GLY A 358 7.85 -10.37 -19.76
N GLY A 359 8.71 -9.75 -20.57
CA GLY A 359 10.16 -9.80 -20.38
C GLY A 359 10.87 -11.00 -21.02
N ASN A 360 10.36 -12.21 -20.78
CA ASN A 360 10.89 -13.47 -21.29
C ASN A 360 9.74 -14.40 -21.77
N ALA A 361 10.08 -15.61 -22.23
CA ALA A 361 9.09 -16.58 -22.72
C ALA A 361 8.14 -17.12 -21.63
N SER A 362 8.56 -17.09 -20.37
CA SER A 362 7.74 -17.46 -19.20
C SER A 362 6.83 -16.31 -18.74
N GLY A 363 7.12 -15.08 -19.16
CA GLY A 363 6.35 -13.90 -18.79
C GLY A 363 6.58 -13.42 -17.35
N ASP A 364 7.80 -13.55 -16.83
CA ASP A 364 8.11 -13.31 -15.41
C ASP A 364 8.08 -11.85 -14.96
N GLY A 365 7.98 -10.89 -15.88
CA GLY A 365 7.98 -9.47 -15.57
C GLY A 365 9.32 -8.78 -15.83
N THR A 366 9.32 -7.45 -15.68
CA THR A 366 10.50 -6.61 -15.92
C THR A 366 10.61 -5.50 -14.89
N LEU A 367 11.84 -5.03 -14.68
CA LEU A 367 12.16 -3.77 -14.03
C LEU A 367 12.58 -2.78 -15.10
N TRP A 368 12.00 -1.59 -15.07
CA TRP A 368 12.24 -0.55 -16.06
C TRP A 368 12.63 0.77 -15.41
N ARG A 369 13.34 1.60 -16.18
CA ARG A 369 13.48 3.03 -15.90
C ARG A 369 13.05 3.87 -17.06
N PHE A 370 12.65 5.09 -16.77
CA PHE A 370 12.44 6.13 -17.77
C PHE A 370 13.22 7.37 -17.35
N ASP A 371 14.11 7.85 -18.23
CA ASP A 371 14.89 9.07 -17.99
C ASP A 371 14.09 10.32 -18.38
N LEU A 372 13.78 11.15 -17.38
CA LEU A 372 13.05 12.40 -17.56
C LEU A 372 13.90 13.51 -18.19
N GLY A 373 15.23 13.33 -18.25
CA GLY A 373 16.17 14.23 -18.93
C GLY A 373 16.29 14.02 -20.45
N GLY A 374 15.50 13.09 -21.03
CA GLY A 374 15.47 12.84 -22.47
C GLY A 374 16.20 11.56 -22.93
N GLY A 375 16.77 10.78 -22.02
CA GLY A 375 17.35 9.46 -22.32
C GLY A 375 16.31 8.37 -22.62
N GLY A 376 15.03 8.62 -22.34
CA GLY A 376 13.92 7.74 -22.71
C GLY A 376 13.79 6.47 -21.87
N PHE A 377 13.00 5.51 -22.37
CA PHE A 377 12.73 4.25 -21.70
C PHE A 377 13.89 3.27 -21.82
N GLN A 378 14.13 2.53 -20.73
CA GLN A 378 14.99 1.36 -20.74
C GLN A 378 14.37 0.25 -19.89
N ARG A 379 14.18 -0.92 -20.51
CA ARG A 379 14.01 -2.16 -19.77
C ARG A 379 15.38 -2.53 -19.17
N ILE A 380 15.53 -2.26 -17.89
CA ILE A 380 16.79 -2.46 -17.17
C ILE A 380 17.03 -3.96 -16.99
N GLN A 381 16.04 -4.68 -16.46
CA GLN A 381 16.21 -6.07 -16.07
C GLN A 381 14.95 -6.88 -16.37
N THR A 382 15.15 -8.13 -16.75
CA THR A 382 14.09 -9.11 -16.94
C THR A 382 14.09 -10.05 -15.75
N PHE A 383 12.93 -10.22 -15.14
CA PHE A 383 12.80 -11.18 -14.06
C PHE A 383 12.97 -12.60 -14.60
N ASN A 384 13.48 -13.49 -13.77
CA ASN A 384 13.59 -14.91 -14.04
C ASN A 384 13.11 -15.65 -12.80
N ASP A 385 12.10 -16.48 -13.01
CA ASP A 385 11.52 -17.38 -12.04
C ASP A 385 12.52 -18.19 -11.20
N LEU A 386 13.72 -18.51 -11.70
CA LEU A 386 14.75 -19.24 -10.94
C LEU A 386 15.81 -18.34 -10.28
N VAL A 387 15.95 -17.07 -10.68
CA VAL A 387 17.11 -16.22 -10.34
C VAL A 387 16.76 -14.87 -9.72
N SER A 388 15.56 -14.32 -9.91
CA SER A 388 15.14 -13.00 -9.40
C SER A 388 13.69 -12.91 -8.93
N GLY A 389 12.91 -14.00 -9.03
CA GLY A 389 11.47 -14.00 -8.80
C GLY A 389 10.67 -13.81 -10.09
N SER A 390 9.33 -13.89 -10.00
CA SER A 390 8.39 -13.79 -11.12
C SER A 390 7.11 -13.09 -10.67
N GLY A 391 6.56 -12.20 -11.50
CA GLY A 391 5.40 -11.39 -11.15
C GLY A 391 5.71 -10.36 -10.06
N PRO A 392 6.69 -9.45 -10.27
CA PRO A 392 6.88 -8.34 -9.35
C PRO A 392 5.58 -7.52 -9.27
N GLY A 393 5.19 -7.13 -8.07
CA GLY A 393 3.98 -6.34 -7.84
C GLY A 393 4.12 -5.45 -6.61
N GLY A 394 3.43 -4.30 -6.62
CA GLY A 394 3.47 -3.30 -5.55
C GLY A 394 4.46 -2.17 -5.79
N ASP A 395 4.53 -1.25 -4.83
CA ASP A 395 5.40 -0.07 -4.88
C ASP A 395 6.86 -0.48 -4.58
N LEU A 396 7.85 0.08 -5.28
CA LEU A 396 9.27 -0.11 -4.98
C LEU A 396 9.68 0.71 -3.74
N LEU A 397 10.54 0.14 -2.89
CA LEU A 397 11.25 0.89 -1.85
C LEU A 397 12.58 1.39 -2.41
N VAL A 398 12.87 2.68 -2.25
CA VAL A 398 14.22 3.24 -2.40
C VAL A 398 14.84 3.33 -1.02
N ALA A 399 15.87 2.53 -0.77
CA ALA A 399 16.59 2.53 0.49
C ALA A 399 17.66 3.64 0.55
N SER A 400 18.15 3.92 1.75
CA SER A 400 19.13 4.97 2.06
C SER A 400 20.48 4.79 1.37
N ASN A 401 20.82 3.53 1.02
CA ASN A 401 21.99 3.19 0.22
C ASN A 401 21.79 3.47 -1.30
N GLY A 402 20.62 3.93 -1.72
CA GLY A 402 20.26 4.20 -3.10
C GLY A 402 19.79 2.98 -3.90
N PHE A 403 19.70 1.80 -3.28
CA PHE A 403 19.24 0.57 -3.96
C PHE A 403 17.72 0.49 -3.90
N PHE A 404 17.15 -0.23 -4.86
CA PHE A 404 15.71 -0.44 -4.96
C PHE A 404 15.36 -1.84 -4.52
N TYR A 405 14.27 -1.98 -3.78
CA TYR A 405 13.80 -3.27 -3.31
C TYR A 405 12.30 -3.41 -3.53
N GLY A 406 11.89 -4.63 -3.84
CA GLY A 406 10.50 -4.95 -4.06
C GLY A 406 10.23 -6.43 -3.90
N THR A 407 8.95 -6.79 -3.96
CA THR A 407 8.49 -8.16 -3.77
C THR A 407 7.95 -8.75 -5.07
N SER A 408 8.20 -10.03 -5.31
CA SER A 408 7.50 -10.82 -6.32
C SER A 408 6.66 -11.88 -5.63
N ALA A 409 5.37 -11.94 -5.99
CA ALA A 409 4.42 -12.87 -5.36
C ALA A 409 4.67 -14.33 -5.75
N SER A 410 5.46 -14.56 -6.81
CA SER A 410 5.83 -15.86 -7.38
C SER A 410 7.30 -15.87 -7.82
N GLY A 411 7.81 -17.03 -8.27
CA GLY A 411 9.23 -17.23 -8.64
C GLY A 411 10.14 -17.47 -7.43
N GLY A 412 11.45 -17.51 -7.64
CA GLY A 412 12.41 -18.02 -6.65
C GLY A 412 12.43 -19.56 -6.56
N PHE A 413 13.16 -20.10 -5.59
CA PHE A 413 13.21 -21.52 -5.26
C PHE A 413 11.79 -22.07 -5.04
N GLN A 414 11.41 -23.06 -5.85
CA GLN A 414 10.08 -23.70 -5.83
C GLN A 414 8.88 -22.77 -6.13
N LEU A 415 9.10 -21.59 -6.74
CA LEU A 415 8.06 -20.61 -7.11
C LEU A 415 7.35 -19.93 -5.93
N ASP A 416 7.98 -19.93 -4.76
CA ASP A 416 7.38 -19.45 -3.52
C ASP A 416 7.38 -17.91 -3.35
N GLY A 417 7.82 -17.15 -4.34
CA GLY A 417 7.97 -15.69 -4.25
C GLY A 417 9.39 -15.26 -3.85
N ALA A 418 9.69 -13.98 -4.02
CA ALA A 418 11.01 -13.43 -3.75
C ALA A 418 10.99 -11.98 -3.30
N ILE A 419 12.10 -11.56 -2.68
CA ILE A 419 12.49 -10.15 -2.65
C ILE A 419 13.62 -9.97 -3.65
N PHE A 420 13.45 -9.01 -4.53
CA PHE A 420 14.52 -8.59 -5.42
C PHE A 420 15.16 -7.30 -4.91
N GLY A 421 16.44 -7.18 -5.17
CA GLY A 421 17.21 -5.97 -4.99
C GLY A 421 17.77 -5.53 -6.34
N TYR A 422 17.71 -4.24 -6.60
CA TYR A 422 18.29 -3.62 -7.78
C TYR A 422 19.29 -2.56 -7.37
N ASP A 423 20.53 -2.73 -7.85
CA ASP A 423 21.62 -1.77 -7.71
C ASP A 423 21.64 -0.88 -8.97
N PRO A 424 21.24 0.40 -8.88
CA PRO A 424 21.23 1.32 -10.02
C PRO A 424 22.62 1.76 -10.47
N PHE A 425 23.66 1.58 -9.64
CA PHE A 425 25.02 1.99 -9.93
C PHE A 425 25.79 0.95 -10.74
N GLN A 426 25.42 -0.33 -10.59
CA GLN A 426 26.01 -1.46 -11.33
C GLN A 426 25.06 -2.05 -12.36
N ASP A 427 23.81 -1.56 -12.42
CA ASP A 427 22.77 -2.05 -13.34
C ASP A 427 22.46 -3.54 -13.13
N THR A 428 22.48 -4.00 -11.88
CA THR A 428 22.30 -5.43 -11.54
C THR A 428 21.02 -5.66 -10.75
N LEU A 429 20.14 -6.52 -11.27
CA LEU A 429 19.03 -7.11 -10.52
C LEU A 429 19.45 -8.50 -10.03
N GLY A 430 19.11 -8.79 -8.78
CA GLY A 430 19.25 -10.13 -8.24
C GLY A 430 18.21 -10.41 -7.17
N LEU A 431 18.12 -11.67 -6.76
CA LEU A 431 17.49 -12.00 -5.50
C LEU A 431 18.27 -11.31 -4.39
N ALA A 432 17.61 -10.37 -3.72
CA ALA A 432 17.99 -10.08 -2.35
C ALA A 432 17.60 -11.30 -1.49
N TYR A 433 16.49 -11.98 -1.83
CA TYR A 433 16.09 -13.22 -1.18
C TYR A 433 15.08 -14.13 -1.92
N SER A 434 15.45 -15.42 -1.99
CA SER A 434 14.65 -16.63 -2.27
C SER A 434 13.81 -17.24 -1.14
N PHE A 435 12.47 -17.12 -1.10
CA PHE A 435 11.67 -17.89 -0.14
C PHE A 435 11.69 -19.40 -0.45
N THR A 436 11.64 -20.23 0.61
CA THR A 436 11.37 -21.67 0.51
C THR A 436 10.16 -22.05 1.38
N ALA A 437 9.09 -22.61 0.79
CA ALA A 437 7.82 -22.86 1.49
C ALA A 437 7.96 -23.78 2.72
N ALA A 438 8.89 -24.73 2.69
CA ALA A 438 9.06 -25.72 3.74
C ALA A 438 9.55 -25.11 5.08
N SER A 439 10.28 -23.99 5.05
CA SER A 439 10.91 -23.41 6.24
C SER A 439 10.72 -21.90 6.43
N GLU A 440 10.35 -21.12 5.40
CA GLU A 440 10.69 -19.67 5.40
C GLU A 440 9.63 -18.68 4.92
N GLY A 441 8.52 -19.12 4.32
CA GLY A 441 7.53 -18.16 3.79
C GLY A 441 7.16 -18.47 2.35
N SER A 442 6.16 -17.77 1.82
CA SER A 442 5.83 -17.76 0.39
C SER A 442 4.86 -16.61 0.10
N ALA A 443 4.91 -16.06 -1.12
CA ALA A 443 4.15 -14.93 -1.64
C ALA A 443 4.26 -13.65 -0.79
N PRO A 444 5.44 -13.01 -0.71
CA PRO A 444 5.56 -11.68 -0.13
C PRO A 444 4.69 -10.70 -0.92
N ARG A 445 3.87 -9.91 -0.22
CA ARG A 445 2.86 -9.00 -0.83
C ARG A 445 2.88 -7.57 -0.29
N SER A 446 3.69 -7.33 0.74
CA SER A 446 3.77 -6.04 1.42
C SER A 446 5.00 -5.27 0.96
N ALA A 447 4.93 -3.93 1.00
CA ALA A 447 6.14 -3.13 0.83
C ALA A 447 7.17 -3.46 1.93
N LEU A 448 8.45 -3.28 1.61
CA LEU A 448 9.55 -3.40 2.55
C LEU A 448 9.75 -2.09 3.29
N ILE A 449 10.35 -2.16 4.48
CA ILE A 449 10.86 -0.98 5.18
C ILE A 449 12.36 -1.14 5.45
N GLU A 450 13.05 -0.01 5.62
CA GLU A 450 14.45 0.03 6.03
C GLU A 450 14.56 0.50 7.48
N ASP A 451 15.36 -0.17 8.30
CA ASP A 451 15.68 0.27 9.66
C ASP A 451 16.85 1.27 9.70
N ALA A 452 17.11 1.84 10.89
CA ALA A 452 18.19 2.80 11.10
C ALA A 452 19.61 2.23 10.87
N SER A 453 19.75 0.91 10.78
CA SER A 453 21.01 0.23 10.45
C SER A 453 21.18 -0.05 8.95
N GLY A 454 20.20 0.32 8.14
CA GLY A 454 20.19 0.07 6.70
C GLY A 454 19.81 -1.37 6.33
N ARG A 455 19.13 -2.11 7.22
CA ARG A 455 18.60 -3.46 6.91
C ARG A 455 17.17 -3.36 6.42
N LEU A 456 16.83 -4.25 5.48
CA LEU A 456 15.47 -4.37 4.96
C LEU A 456 14.67 -5.41 5.72
N LEU A 457 13.41 -5.09 5.96
CA LEU A 457 12.51 -5.89 6.77
C LEU A 457 11.17 -6.01 6.05
N GLY A 458 10.62 -7.22 6.09
CA GLY A 458 9.34 -7.57 5.49
C GLY A 458 8.73 -8.79 6.17
N THR A 459 7.48 -9.09 5.81
CA THR A 459 6.70 -10.23 6.32
C THR A 459 6.17 -11.10 5.19
#